data_AF-A0A7C6A4Q6-F1
#
_entry.id   AF-A0A7C6A4Q6-F1
#
_cell.length_a   1.000
_cell.length_b   1.000
_cell.length_c   1.000
_cell.angle_alpha   90.00
_cell.angle_beta   90.00
_cell.angle_gamma   90.00
#
_symmetry.space_group_name_H-M   'P 1'
#
loop_
_entity.id
_entity.type
_entity.pdbx_description
1 polymer ?
#
loop_
_entity_poly.entity_id
_entity_poly.type
_entity_poly.pdbx_seq_one_letter_code
_entity_poly.pdbx_strand_id
1 'polypeptide(L)'
;MPVILICLVGAPPVWAQNGCAFFTQGYWKNHPDAWPVDTLTLGTVTYSKDQLLSILRRPVRGNGLVALAHQLIAAKLNVALNEQTGFTIPDSVQDLIRSADSLIGQLVVPPVGTGWLHPSVTSELVMALDEFNEGAYPCEGGGVPGGGC
;
A
#
# COMPACT_ATOMS: atom_id res chain seq x y z
N MET A 1 -25.64 11.10 6.61
CA MET A 1 -24.72 10.58 5.56
C MET A 1 -24.33 9.19 6.02
N PRO A 2 -24.75 8.10 5.35
CA PRO A 2 -24.60 6.79 5.96
C PRO A 2 -23.17 6.29 5.74
N VAL A 3 -22.45 6.14 6.84
CA VAL A 3 -21.28 5.26 6.94
C VAL A 3 -21.81 3.85 6.74
N ILE A 4 -21.46 3.22 5.61
CA ILE A 4 -21.81 1.82 5.34
C ILE A 4 -20.97 0.97 6.30
N LEU A 5 -21.59 0.59 7.40
CA LEU A 5 -21.11 -0.44 8.31
C LEU A 5 -21.17 -1.78 7.59
N ILE A 6 -20.05 -2.19 6.99
CA ILE A 6 -19.91 -3.55 6.46
C ILE A 6 -19.64 -4.47 7.68
N CYS A 7 -20.71 -4.99 8.27
CA CYS A 7 -20.63 -6.20 9.08
C CYS A 7 -20.30 -7.38 8.14
N LEU A 8 -19.01 -7.69 7.96
CA LEU A 8 -18.60 -8.97 7.38
C LEU A 8 -18.80 -10.07 8.43
N VAL A 9 -19.97 -10.72 8.38
CA VAL A 9 -20.23 -11.98 9.09
C VAL A 9 -19.56 -13.10 8.29
N GLY A 10 -18.32 -13.39 8.62
CA GLY A 10 -17.52 -14.45 8.01
C GLY A 10 -16.20 -14.56 8.78
N ALA A 11 -15.75 -15.78 9.04
CA ALA A 11 -14.56 -16.06 9.85
C ALA A 11 -13.41 -15.09 9.51
N PRO A 12 -12.69 -14.55 10.53
CA PRO A 12 -11.63 -13.59 10.31
C PRO A 12 -10.65 -14.19 9.29
N PRO A 13 -10.38 -13.51 8.17
CA PRO A 13 -9.41 -14.02 7.24
C PRO A 13 -8.04 -14.05 7.92
N VAL A 14 -7.17 -14.91 7.42
CA VAL A 14 -5.90 -15.34 8.04
C VAL A 14 -4.88 -14.21 8.34
N TRP A 15 -5.19 -12.94 8.07
CA TRP A 15 -4.34 -11.76 8.25
C TRP A 15 -4.44 -11.06 9.61
N ALA A 16 -5.29 -11.50 10.53
CA ALA A 16 -5.41 -10.89 11.86
C ALA A 16 -4.30 -11.32 12.87
N GLN A 17 -3.07 -11.62 12.42
CA GLN A 17 -2.02 -12.05 13.35
C GLN A 17 -1.56 -10.92 14.30
N ASN A 18 -1.78 -9.65 13.95
CA ASN A 18 -1.44 -8.48 14.77
C ASN A 18 -2.57 -7.43 14.86
N GLY A 19 -3.81 -7.75 14.47
CA GLY A 19 -4.94 -6.80 14.46
C GLY A 19 -5.07 -5.93 13.20
N CYS A 20 -4.03 -5.79 12.37
CA CYS A 20 -4.08 -5.04 11.11
C CYS A 20 -4.40 -5.88 9.88
N ALA A 21 -4.85 -5.20 8.83
CA ALA A 21 -5.04 -5.77 7.50
C ALA A 21 -3.85 -5.45 6.59
N PHE A 22 -3.15 -6.48 6.12
CA PHE A 22 -2.03 -6.34 5.17
C PHE A 22 -2.34 -7.08 3.88
N PHE A 23 -2.16 -6.39 2.76
CA PHE A 23 -2.38 -6.94 1.44
C PHE A 23 -1.24 -6.62 0.49
N THR A 24 -0.87 -7.62 -0.31
CA THR A 24 0.17 -7.50 -1.33
C THR A 24 -0.29 -6.66 -2.52
N GLN A 25 0.65 -6.16 -3.30
CA GLN A 25 0.45 -5.56 -4.61
C GLN A 25 -0.38 -6.44 -5.55
N GLY A 26 -0.29 -7.77 -5.41
CA GLY A 26 -1.10 -8.72 -6.16
C GLY A 26 -2.58 -8.64 -5.81
N TYR A 27 -2.91 -8.56 -4.51
CA TYR A 27 -4.28 -8.38 -4.05
C TYR A 27 -4.87 -7.06 -4.55
N TRP A 28 -4.19 -5.94 -4.29
CA TRP A 28 -4.69 -4.61 -4.66
C TRP A 28 -4.91 -4.45 -6.16
N LYS A 29 -4.01 -5.00 -6.99
CA LYS A 29 -4.15 -5.02 -8.45
C LYS A 29 -5.45 -5.71 -8.93
N ASN A 30 -5.89 -6.72 -8.21
CA ASN A 30 -7.01 -7.59 -8.58
C ASN A 30 -8.33 -7.21 -7.88
N HIS A 31 -8.30 -6.34 -6.88
CA HIS A 31 -9.47 -5.90 -6.10
C HIS A 31 -9.57 -4.36 -6.05
N PRO A 32 -9.74 -3.67 -7.19
CA PRO A 32 -9.80 -2.21 -7.25
C PRO A 32 -11.02 -1.59 -6.56
N ASP A 33 -12.07 -2.39 -6.37
CA ASP A 33 -13.28 -2.08 -5.61
C ASP A 33 -13.04 -2.01 -4.10
N ALA A 34 -12.03 -2.72 -3.60
CA ALA A 34 -11.65 -2.72 -2.19
C ALA A 34 -10.72 -1.54 -1.81
N TRP A 35 -10.25 -0.74 -2.76
CA TRP A 35 -9.28 0.32 -2.45
C TRP A 35 -9.90 1.42 -1.57
N PRO A 36 -9.26 1.76 -0.44
CA PRO A 36 -9.77 2.77 0.49
C PRO A 36 -9.72 4.21 -0.07
N VAL A 37 -8.93 4.45 -1.12
CA VAL A 37 -8.76 5.76 -1.78
C VAL A 37 -8.66 5.59 -3.31
N ASP A 38 -9.02 6.66 -4.04
CA ASP A 38 -8.99 6.68 -5.52
C ASP A 38 -7.75 7.36 -6.12
N THR A 39 -6.90 7.96 -5.30
CA THR A 39 -5.67 8.63 -5.74
C THR A 39 -4.54 8.40 -4.75
N LEU A 40 -3.32 8.29 -5.26
CA LEU A 40 -2.10 8.24 -4.45
C LEU A 40 -1.03 9.12 -5.09
N THR A 41 -0.22 9.76 -4.25
CA THR A 41 1.00 10.43 -4.69
C THR A 41 2.17 9.45 -4.60
N LEU A 42 2.98 9.33 -5.65
CA LEU A 42 4.27 8.62 -5.62
C LEU A 42 5.37 9.62 -5.93
N GLY A 43 6.29 9.80 -4.99
CA GLY A 43 7.21 10.94 -4.98
C GLY A 43 6.46 12.25 -4.92
N THR A 44 6.53 13.04 -5.99
CA THR A 44 5.85 14.34 -6.11
C THR A 44 4.70 14.35 -7.12
N VAL A 45 4.38 13.20 -7.70
CA VAL A 45 3.35 13.06 -8.75
C VAL A 45 2.13 12.36 -8.18
N THR A 46 0.96 12.97 -8.30
CA THR A 46 -0.32 12.37 -7.94
C THR A 46 -0.90 11.59 -9.13
N TYR A 47 -1.29 10.35 -8.88
CA TYR A 47 -1.87 9.44 -9.87
C TYR A 47 -3.31 9.09 -9.51
N SER A 48 -4.15 8.92 -10.52
CA SER A 48 -5.48 8.33 -10.38
C SER A 48 -5.42 6.82 -10.17
N LYS A 49 -6.47 6.22 -9.62
CA LYS A 49 -6.63 4.76 -9.48
C LYS A 49 -6.35 4.02 -10.79
N ASP A 50 -6.86 4.50 -11.92
CA ASP A 50 -6.63 3.87 -13.23
C ASP A 50 -5.15 3.89 -13.63
N GLN A 51 -4.47 5.02 -13.39
CA GLN A 51 -3.04 5.14 -13.62
C GLN A 51 -2.24 4.20 -12.71
N LEU A 52 -2.58 4.14 -11.43
CA LEU A 52 -1.96 3.23 -10.45
C LEU A 52 -2.17 1.76 -10.82
N LEU A 53 -3.38 1.38 -11.27
CA LEU A 53 -3.65 0.04 -11.79
C LEU A 53 -2.84 -0.27 -13.04
N SER A 54 -2.66 0.71 -13.94
CA SER A 54 -1.81 0.52 -15.13
C SER A 54 -0.35 0.27 -14.75
N ILE A 55 0.14 0.95 -13.70
CA ILE A 55 1.49 0.74 -13.13
C ILE A 55 1.57 -0.67 -12.52
N LEU A 56 0.62 -1.08 -11.67
CA LEU A 56 0.59 -2.42 -11.06
C LEU A 56 0.51 -3.56 -12.08
N ARG A 57 -0.11 -3.33 -13.24
CA ARG A 57 -0.20 -4.32 -14.33
C ARG A 57 1.05 -4.36 -15.21
N ARG A 58 1.91 -3.34 -15.15
CA ARG A 58 3.15 -3.27 -15.91
C ARG A 58 4.17 -4.28 -15.37
N PRO A 59 4.71 -5.19 -16.20
CA PRO A 59 5.82 -6.04 -15.79
C PRO A 59 7.07 -5.21 -15.45
N VAL A 60 7.73 -5.51 -14.33
CA VAL A 60 8.91 -4.77 -13.84
C VAL A 60 10.04 -4.70 -14.86
N ARG A 61 10.37 -5.83 -15.53
CA ARG A 61 11.37 -5.93 -16.61
C ARG A 61 12.69 -5.18 -16.33
N GLY A 62 13.20 -5.29 -15.10
CA GLY A 62 14.48 -4.67 -14.70
C GLY A 62 14.44 -3.17 -14.43
N ASN A 63 13.25 -2.54 -14.40
CA ASN A 63 13.11 -1.15 -13.97
C ASN A 63 12.85 -1.10 -12.46
N GLY A 64 13.84 -0.65 -11.69
CA GLY A 64 13.74 -0.49 -10.24
C GLY A 64 12.63 0.46 -9.82
N LEU A 65 12.34 1.50 -10.60
CA LEU A 65 11.24 2.43 -10.33
C LEU A 65 9.88 1.74 -10.37
N VAL A 66 9.67 0.82 -11.33
CA VAL A 66 8.41 0.06 -11.43
C VAL A 66 8.30 -0.93 -10.26
N ALA A 67 9.40 -1.60 -9.89
CA ALA A 67 9.42 -2.49 -8.72
C ALA A 67 9.07 -1.73 -7.43
N LEU A 68 9.71 -0.59 -7.20
CA LEU A 68 9.46 0.26 -6.04
C LEU A 68 8.03 0.78 -6.02
N ALA A 69 7.52 1.23 -7.17
CA ALA A 69 6.15 1.72 -7.27
C ALA A 69 5.12 0.63 -6.94
N HIS A 70 5.33 -0.62 -7.35
CA HIS A 70 4.41 -1.71 -7.00
C HIS A 70 4.27 -1.88 -5.49
N GLN A 71 5.40 -1.90 -4.78
CA GLN A 71 5.40 -2.08 -3.33
C GLN A 71 4.89 -0.84 -2.59
N LEU A 72 5.26 0.35 -3.05
CA LEU A 72 4.82 1.61 -2.45
C LEU A 72 3.31 1.83 -2.61
N ILE A 73 2.72 1.45 -3.74
CA ILE A 73 1.27 1.52 -3.95
C ILE A 73 0.55 0.62 -2.94
N ALA A 74 0.99 -0.64 -2.81
CA ALA A 74 0.40 -1.56 -1.84
C ALA A 74 0.55 -1.07 -0.40
N ALA A 75 1.73 -0.55 -0.05
CA ALA A 75 2.01 -0.05 1.29
C ALA A 75 1.09 1.13 1.66
N LYS A 76 0.91 2.08 0.74
CA LYS A 76 0.02 3.24 0.97
C LYS A 76 -1.45 2.85 1.06
N LEU A 77 -1.90 1.84 0.29
CA LEU A 77 -3.26 1.32 0.41
C LEU A 77 -3.46 0.58 1.74
N ASN A 78 -2.46 -0.17 2.21
CA ASN A 78 -2.50 -0.81 3.53
C ASN A 78 -2.57 0.25 4.65
N VAL A 79 -1.76 1.30 4.60
CA VAL A 79 -1.83 2.42 5.56
C VAL A 79 -3.22 3.05 5.56
N ALA A 80 -3.72 3.44 4.38
CA ALA A 80 -5.03 4.08 4.27
C ALA A 80 -6.18 3.18 4.77
N LEU A 81 -6.12 1.87 4.52
CA LEU A 81 -7.12 0.94 5.02
C LEU A 81 -7.09 0.84 6.55
N ASN A 82 -5.90 0.69 7.14
CA ASN A 82 -5.76 0.54 8.60
C ASN A 82 -6.15 1.83 9.33
N GLU A 83 -5.80 3.00 8.79
CA GLU A 83 -6.25 4.28 9.33
C GLU A 83 -7.78 4.40 9.33
N GLN A 84 -8.45 3.95 8.26
CA GLN A 84 -9.92 3.93 8.19
C GLN A 84 -10.56 2.97 9.19
N THR A 85 -9.86 1.88 9.57
CA THR A 85 -10.34 0.91 10.55
C THR A 85 -9.88 1.18 11.98
N GLY A 86 -9.17 2.30 12.22
CA GLY A 86 -8.74 2.73 13.55
C GLY A 86 -7.49 2.03 14.07
N PHE A 87 -6.69 1.45 13.18
CA PHE A 87 -5.37 0.91 13.47
C PHE A 87 -4.28 1.86 12.98
N THR A 88 -3.17 1.90 13.72
CA THR A 88 -2.02 2.75 13.41
C THR A 88 -0.85 1.87 12.96
N ILE A 89 -0.30 2.20 11.79
CA ILE A 89 0.91 1.57 11.26
C ILE A 89 2.15 2.23 11.92
N PRO A 90 3.19 1.46 12.30
CA PRO A 90 4.38 2.01 12.97
C PRO A 90 5.09 3.12 12.17
N ASP A 91 5.68 4.08 12.89
CA ASP A 91 6.45 5.18 12.31
C ASP A 91 7.61 4.70 11.42
N SER A 92 8.22 3.56 11.73
CA SER A 92 9.30 2.97 10.92
C SER A 92 8.84 2.64 9.50
N VAL A 93 7.58 2.24 9.30
CA VAL A 93 7.03 2.01 7.96
C VAL A 93 6.74 3.33 7.25
N GLN A 94 6.28 4.34 7.99
CA GLN A 94 6.10 5.69 7.44
C GLN A 94 7.44 6.27 6.95
N ASP A 95 8.55 5.98 7.62
CA ASP A 95 9.91 6.35 7.20
C ASP A 95 10.33 5.67 5.89
N LEU A 96 10.00 4.39 5.72
CA LEU A 96 10.23 3.66 4.47
C LEU A 96 9.42 4.25 3.31
N ILE A 97 8.15 4.57 3.56
CA ILE A 97 7.28 5.23 2.58
C ILE A 97 7.84 6.59 2.16
N ARG A 98 8.24 7.43 3.13
CA ARG A 98 8.86 8.75 2.86
C ARG A 98 10.18 8.62 2.11
N SER A 99 10.99 7.61 2.43
CA SER A 99 12.25 7.34 1.74
C SER A 99 12.01 6.91 0.29
N ALA A 100 11.01 6.05 0.05
CA ALA A 100 10.60 5.66 -1.30
C ALA A 100 10.08 6.86 -2.11
N ASP A 101 9.21 7.69 -1.53
CA ASP A 101 8.75 8.92 -2.20
C ASP A 101 9.91 9.87 -2.53
N SER A 102 10.83 10.08 -1.58
CA SER A 102 12.01 10.94 -1.79
C SER A 102 12.90 10.41 -2.93
N LEU A 103 13.08 9.09 -3.01
CA LEU A 103 13.86 8.46 -4.06
C LEU A 103 13.19 8.56 -5.44
N ILE A 104 11.86 8.45 -5.51
CA ILE A 104 11.09 8.63 -6.75
C ILE A 104 11.16 10.09 -7.21
N GLY A 105 11.03 11.05 -6.28
CA GLY A 105 11.10 12.48 -6.57
C GLY A 105 10.10 12.93 -7.64
N GLN A 106 10.59 13.52 -8.73
CA GLN A 106 9.78 14.01 -9.86
C GLN A 106 9.60 12.99 -10.99
N LEU A 107 10.12 11.76 -10.84
CA LEU A 107 10.01 10.75 -11.89
C LEU A 107 8.56 10.31 -12.08
N VAL A 108 8.16 10.15 -13.34
CA VAL A 108 6.84 9.63 -13.70
C VAL A 108 6.94 8.14 -14.03
N VAL A 109 6.24 7.31 -13.25
CA VAL A 109 6.37 5.84 -13.30
C VAL A 109 5.76 5.28 -14.60
N PRO A 110 6.44 4.35 -15.30
CA PRO A 110 5.85 3.65 -16.44
C PRO A 110 4.63 2.80 -16.06
N PRO A 111 3.58 2.73 -16.91
CA PRO A 111 3.53 3.22 -18.30
C PRO A 111 3.01 4.67 -18.44
N VAL A 112 2.64 5.33 -17.34
CA VAL A 112 2.13 6.71 -17.36
C VAL A 112 3.23 7.68 -17.84
N GLY A 113 4.47 7.41 -17.45
CA GLY A 113 5.66 8.10 -17.94
C GLY A 113 6.74 7.13 -18.39
N THR A 114 7.98 7.64 -18.44
CA THR A 114 9.14 6.91 -18.93
C THR A 114 10.25 6.82 -17.88
N GLY A 115 9.93 7.11 -16.61
CA GLY A 115 10.89 7.11 -15.51
C GLY A 115 11.59 5.77 -15.32
N TRP A 116 12.82 5.82 -14.83
CA TRP A 116 13.62 4.63 -14.58
C TRP A 116 14.56 4.88 -13.41
N LEU A 117 14.73 3.84 -12.59
CA LEU A 117 15.77 3.77 -11.57
C LEU A 117 16.46 2.41 -11.70
N HIS A 118 17.76 2.39 -11.45
CA HIS A 118 18.51 1.15 -11.45
C HIS A 118 18.05 0.27 -10.27
N PRO A 119 17.81 -1.04 -10.46
CA PRO A 119 17.34 -1.92 -9.38
C PRO A 119 18.18 -1.87 -8.10
N SER A 120 19.50 -1.70 -8.22
CA SER A 120 20.39 -1.61 -7.05
C SER A 120 20.17 -0.37 -6.18
N VAL A 121 19.52 0.68 -6.72
CA VAL A 121 19.20 1.90 -5.96
C VAL A 121 17.89 1.71 -5.20
N THR A 122 17.00 0.85 -5.71
CA THR A 122 15.66 0.64 -5.13
C THR A 122 15.55 -0.63 -4.27
N SER A 123 16.50 -1.56 -4.37
CA SER A 123 16.35 -2.93 -3.86
C SER A 123 16.06 -3.01 -2.36
N GLU A 124 16.75 -2.20 -1.55
CA GLU A 124 16.56 -2.20 -0.09
C GLU A 124 15.14 -1.74 0.28
N LEU A 125 14.65 -0.66 -0.33
CA LEU A 125 13.30 -0.16 -0.11
C LEU A 125 12.23 -1.10 -0.66
N VAL A 126 12.49 -1.74 -1.81
CA VAL A 126 11.59 -2.75 -2.38
C VAL A 126 11.43 -3.91 -1.41
N MET A 127 12.53 -4.43 -0.84
CA MET A 127 12.49 -5.54 0.11
C MET A 127 11.77 -5.16 1.40
N ALA A 128 12.08 -4.00 1.99
CA ALA A 128 11.47 -3.57 3.24
C ALA A 128 9.96 -3.31 3.11
N LEU A 129 9.53 -2.71 1.99
CA LEU A 129 8.10 -2.50 1.73
C LEU A 129 7.37 -3.80 1.39
N ASP A 130 8.04 -4.75 0.73
CA ASP A 130 7.49 -6.11 0.50
C ASP A 130 7.24 -6.83 1.83
N GLU A 131 8.23 -6.84 2.73
CA GLU A 131 8.10 -7.40 4.08
C GLU A 131 6.94 -6.76 4.87
N PHE A 132 6.75 -5.44 4.74
CA PHE A 132 5.58 -4.76 5.28
C PHE A 132 4.26 -5.23 4.66
N ASN A 133 4.19 -5.31 3.34
CA ASN A 133 2.98 -5.72 2.62
C ASN A 133 2.60 -7.19 2.89
N GLU A 134 3.56 -8.02 3.28
CA GLU A 134 3.38 -9.41 3.72
C GLU A 134 3.04 -9.51 5.23
N GLY A 135 2.92 -8.38 5.94
CA GLY A 135 2.43 -8.33 7.31
C GLY A 135 3.47 -8.60 8.40
N ALA A 136 4.75 -8.41 8.12
CA ALA A 136 5.82 -8.66 9.08
C ALA A 136 5.91 -7.65 10.24
N TYR A 137 5.15 -6.55 10.19
CA TYR A 137 5.21 -5.49 11.18
C TYR A 137 4.03 -5.58 12.17
N PRO A 138 4.27 -5.45 13.48
CA PRO A 138 3.19 -5.30 14.44
C PRO A 138 2.51 -3.95 14.23
N CYS A 139 1.25 -3.83 14.63
CA CYS A 139 0.55 -2.56 14.63
C CYS A 139 -0.19 -2.36 15.94
N GLU A 140 -0.50 -1.11 16.25
CA GLU A 140 -1.18 -0.73 17.49
C GLU A 140 -2.53 -0.07 17.16
N GLY A 141 -3.54 -0.33 17.98
CA GLY A 141 -4.88 0.21 17.79
C GLY A 141 -5.94 -0.87 17.65
N GLY A 142 -7.15 -0.45 17.27
CA GLY A 142 -8.36 -1.26 17.40
C GLY A 142 -9.06 -0.95 18.73
N GLY A 143 -9.95 0.05 18.70
CA GLY A 143 -11.00 0.08 19.70
C GLY A 143 -11.85 -1.16 19.48
N VAL A 144 -11.91 -2.08 20.44
CA VAL A 144 -13.04 -3.00 20.52
C VAL A 144 -14.26 -2.07 20.59
N PRO A 145 -15.18 -2.02 19.60
CA PRO A 145 -16.45 -1.36 19.83
C PRO A 145 -17.02 -2.11 21.03
N GLY A 146 -17.23 -1.40 22.13
CA GLY A 146 -17.65 -2.00 23.38
C GLY A 146 -18.71 -3.06 23.11
N GLY A 147 -18.42 -4.29 23.54
CA GLY A 147 -19.37 -5.39 23.52
C GLY A 147 -20.56 -5.02 24.40
N GLY A 148 -21.52 -4.33 23.81
CA GLY A 148 -22.90 -4.28 24.26
C GLY A 148 -23.71 -4.96 23.17
N CYS A 149 -24.14 -6.18 23.47
CA CYS A 149 -25.21 -6.84 22.74
C CYS A 149 -26.46 -5.96 22.74
#